data_AF-A0A0G4EWH8-F1
#
_entry.id   AF-A0A0G4EWH8-F1
#
_cell.length_a   1.000
_cell.length_b   1.000
_cell.length_c   1.000
_cell.angle_alpha   90.00
_cell.angle_beta   90.00
_cell.angle_gamma   90.00
#
_symmetry.space_group_name_H-M   'P 1'
#
loop_
_entity.id
_entity.type
_entity.pdbx_description
1 polymer ?
#
loop_
_entity_poly.entity_id
_entity_poly.type
_entity_poly.pdbx_seq_one_letter_code
_entity_poly.pdbx_strand_id
1 'polypeptide(L)'
;MPCDVRLLTQDNGGTLLLTMYDNGPRDVPEYSRAVSYLVDEAAMTATQVWEYRHSPDLYTWATGSSQLLDNGNYAIDWGGIGQPLMPFYTEIDPQTSSKVLEMQFVHGLSYRATRHRWQGKPAEPPTLMVANQDNGSGHGSTAVATSPSLHFSWNGATGVVGWEVLVGEREGVPMTVTRHVERKHFEDGVSTSELVDLVEAVRNSAEESEGSAAECCVWQVVPLMADGTKGKPSNTVTIRST
;
A
#
# COMPACT_ATOMS: atom_id res chain seq x y z
N MET A 1 -29.08 12.16 16.94
CA MET A 1 -29.14 12.82 15.62
C MET A 1 -28.20 12.04 14.72
N PRO A 2 -28.59 11.70 13.49
CA PRO A 2 -27.71 10.96 12.59
C PRO A 2 -26.45 11.78 12.28
N CYS A 3 -25.32 11.09 12.12
CA CYS A 3 -24.03 11.65 11.76
C CYS A 3 -23.63 11.22 10.35
N ASP A 4 -22.73 12.01 9.76
CA ASP A 4 -22.01 11.66 8.52
C ASP A 4 -22.91 11.23 7.35
N VAL A 5 -23.95 12.03 7.08
CA VAL A 5 -24.78 11.83 5.89
C VAL A 5 -23.93 12.13 4.65
N ARG A 6 -23.80 11.14 3.77
CA ARG A 6 -23.09 11.24 2.50
C ARG A 6 -24.04 10.97 1.35
N LEU A 7 -23.89 11.73 0.28
CA LEU A 7 -24.61 11.54 -0.97
C LEU A 7 -23.65 10.94 -2.00
N LEU A 8 -24.00 9.78 -2.53
CA LEU A 8 -23.24 9.07 -3.56
C LEU A 8 -24.14 8.95 -4.80
N THR A 9 -23.65 9.42 -5.94
CA THR A 9 -24.37 9.29 -7.22
C THR A 9 -24.19 7.88 -7.76
N GLN A 10 -25.30 7.20 -8.06
CA GLN A 10 -25.28 6.06 -8.97
C GLN A 10 -25.68 6.58 -10.35
N ASP A 11 -24.84 6.37 -11.36
CA ASP A 11 -25.08 6.89 -12.71
C ASP A 11 -26.39 6.38 -13.33
N ASN A 12 -26.98 7.25 -14.17
CA ASN A 12 -28.08 7.01 -15.13
C ASN A 12 -29.54 6.95 -14.62
N GLY A 13 -30.02 7.93 -13.83
CA GLY A 13 -31.49 8.04 -13.70
C GLY A 13 -32.10 9.01 -12.68
N GLY A 14 -31.31 9.77 -11.92
CA GLY A 14 -31.86 10.66 -10.88
C GLY A 14 -32.12 9.98 -9.53
N THR A 15 -31.68 8.73 -9.35
CA THR A 15 -31.68 8.05 -8.05
C THR A 15 -30.33 8.24 -7.35
N LEU A 16 -30.36 8.69 -6.10
CA LEU A 16 -29.17 8.97 -5.29
C LEU A 16 -29.04 7.92 -4.18
N LEU A 17 -27.83 7.42 -3.94
CA LEU A 17 -27.54 6.59 -2.78
C LEU A 17 -27.12 7.50 -1.63
N LEU A 18 -27.92 7.55 -0.57
CA LEU A 18 -27.61 8.24 0.66
C LEU A 18 -27.12 7.22 1.70
N THR A 19 -25.93 7.42 2.25
CA THR A 19 -25.42 6.64 3.38
C THR A 19 -25.39 7.50 4.64
N MET A 20 -25.69 6.93 5.79
CA MET A 20 -25.63 7.64 7.06
C MET A 20 -25.20 6.71 8.20
N TYR A 21 -24.65 7.31 9.25
CA TYR A 21 -24.56 6.68 10.55
C TYR A 21 -25.72 7.18 11.41
N ASP A 22 -26.68 6.30 11.66
CA ASP A 22 -27.84 6.57 12.49
C ASP A 22 -27.47 6.24 13.94
N ASN A 23 -27.23 7.28 14.74
CA ASN A 23 -26.92 7.16 16.17
C ASN A 23 -28.05 6.54 16.99
N GLY A 24 -29.24 6.35 16.41
CA GLY A 24 -30.34 5.62 17.01
C GLY A 24 -31.54 6.48 17.37
N PRO A 25 -32.68 5.83 17.63
CA PRO A 25 -33.84 6.47 18.24
C PRO A 25 -33.51 6.93 19.67
N ARG A 26 -34.24 7.92 20.19
CA ARG A 26 -34.15 8.34 21.61
C ARG A 26 -34.90 7.39 22.56
N ASP A 27 -35.32 6.23 22.07
CA ASP A 27 -36.17 5.25 22.76
C ASP A 27 -35.44 3.91 22.95
N VAL A 28 -35.97 3.04 23.83
CA VAL A 28 -35.38 1.74 24.20
C VAL A 28 -35.91 0.62 23.28
N PRO A 29 -35.05 -0.31 22.79
CA PRO A 29 -33.61 -0.41 23.02
C PRO A 29 -32.79 0.59 22.20
N GLU A 30 -31.75 1.13 22.82
CA GLU A 30 -30.79 2.03 22.16
C GLU A 30 -29.83 1.21 21.28
N TYR A 31 -29.68 1.62 20.02
CA TYR A 31 -28.69 1.08 19.11
C TYR A 31 -28.30 2.14 18.09
N SER A 32 -27.08 2.07 17.59
CA SER A 32 -26.64 2.80 16.42
C SER A 32 -26.50 1.84 15.24
N ARG A 33 -26.62 2.36 14.01
CA ARG A 33 -26.52 1.56 12.79
C ARG A 33 -25.88 2.34 11.66
N ALA A 34 -25.23 1.63 10.75
CA ALA A 34 -24.99 2.15 9.41
C ALA A 34 -26.23 1.84 8.55
N VAL A 35 -26.70 2.78 7.76
CA VAL A 35 -27.91 2.60 6.94
C VAL A 35 -27.81 3.37 5.63
N SER A 36 -28.33 2.79 4.57
CA SER A 36 -28.34 3.35 3.22
C SER A 36 -29.74 3.41 2.63
N TYR A 37 -30.03 4.48 1.92
CA TYR A 37 -31.30 4.73 1.24
C TYR A 37 -31.07 5.04 -0.23
N LEU A 38 -31.91 4.50 -1.12
CA LEU A 38 -32.09 5.05 -2.45
C LEU A 38 -33.12 6.17 -2.39
N VAL A 39 -32.73 7.35 -2.83
CA VAL A 39 -33.57 8.54 -2.86
C VAL A 39 -33.94 8.82 -4.31
N ASP A 40 -35.24 8.81 -4.60
CA ASP A 40 -35.80 9.30 -5.85
C ASP A 40 -36.40 10.68 -5.58
N GLU A 41 -35.72 11.71 -6.08
CA GLU A 41 -36.12 13.11 -5.88
C GLU A 41 -37.36 13.49 -6.70
N ALA A 42 -37.63 12.80 -7.82
CA ALA A 42 -38.81 13.06 -8.64
C ALA A 42 -40.07 12.47 -8.02
N ALA A 43 -39.97 11.24 -7.51
CA ALA A 43 -41.05 10.56 -6.80
C ALA A 43 -41.18 11.04 -5.34
N MET A 44 -40.19 11.77 -4.81
CA MET A 44 -40.11 12.18 -3.40
C MET A 44 -40.14 10.98 -2.44
N THR A 45 -39.42 9.91 -2.79
CA THR A 45 -39.36 8.68 -2.00
C THR A 45 -37.93 8.36 -1.57
N ALA A 46 -37.78 7.87 -0.34
CA ALA A 46 -36.54 7.28 0.16
C ALA A 46 -36.78 5.84 0.58
N THR A 47 -36.12 4.88 -0.06
CA THR A 47 -36.24 3.44 0.23
C THR A 47 -34.99 2.96 0.92
N GLN A 48 -35.12 2.41 2.13
CA GLN A 48 -33.99 1.76 2.81
C GLN A 48 -33.56 0.54 1.99
N VAL A 49 -32.29 0.51 1.57
CA VAL A 49 -31.74 -0.59 0.76
C VAL A 49 -30.72 -1.44 1.50
N TRP A 50 -30.17 -0.92 2.59
CA TRP A 50 -29.21 -1.66 3.41
C TRP A 50 -29.16 -1.08 4.83
N GLU A 51 -28.93 -1.93 5.81
CA GLU A 51 -28.55 -1.53 7.15
C GLU A 51 -27.63 -2.56 7.80
N TYR A 52 -26.84 -2.12 8.77
CA TYR A 52 -26.07 -2.98 9.64
C TYR A 52 -26.06 -2.46 11.07
N ARG A 53 -26.33 -3.38 11.99
CA ARG A 53 -26.19 -3.21 13.44
C ARG A 53 -25.12 -4.16 13.94
N HIS A 54 -24.32 -3.70 14.89
CA HIS A 54 -23.41 -4.59 15.58
C HIS A 54 -24.19 -5.59 16.45
N SER A 55 -23.64 -6.80 16.66
CA SER A 55 -24.19 -7.79 17.60
C SER A 55 -23.10 -8.14 18.63
N PRO A 56 -23.29 -7.86 19.93
CA PRO A 56 -24.46 -7.18 20.53
C PRO A 56 -24.58 -5.72 20.05
N ASP A 57 -25.76 -5.12 20.19
CA ASP A 57 -25.97 -3.73 19.77
C ASP A 57 -24.96 -2.79 20.43
N LEU A 58 -24.41 -1.89 19.61
CA LEU A 58 -23.61 -0.76 20.06
C LEU A 58 -24.46 0.49 19.95
N TYR A 59 -24.29 1.40 20.91
CA TYR A 59 -24.97 2.68 20.90
C TYR A 59 -24.01 3.80 21.26
N THR A 60 -24.04 4.85 20.46
CA THR A 60 -23.46 6.14 20.82
C THR A 60 -24.40 7.26 20.40
N TRP A 61 -24.65 8.21 21.31
CA TRP A 61 -25.62 9.28 21.07
C TRP A 61 -25.09 10.40 20.15
N ALA A 62 -23.77 10.42 19.90
CA ALA A 62 -23.09 11.35 18.99
C ALA A 62 -21.79 10.71 18.47
N THR A 63 -21.24 11.30 17.39
CA THR A 63 -20.07 10.78 16.65
C THR A 63 -20.35 9.47 15.91
N GLY A 64 -19.33 8.95 15.22
CA GLY A 64 -19.48 7.84 14.30
C GLY A 64 -19.68 8.29 12.87
N SER A 65 -19.48 7.34 11.96
CA SER A 65 -19.54 7.57 10.52
C SER A 65 -19.80 6.28 9.77
N SER A 66 -20.30 6.41 8.54
CA SER A 66 -20.45 5.29 7.62
C SER A 66 -19.92 5.69 6.25
N GLN A 67 -19.04 4.87 5.70
CA GLN A 67 -18.42 5.08 4.40
C GLN A 67 -18.56 3.82 3.55
N LEU A 68 -19.25 3.92 2.42
CA LEU A 68 -19.15 2.94 1.34
C LEU A 68 -17.75 3.02 0.70
N LEU A 69 -17.08 1.88 0.57
CA LEU A 69 -15.73 1.75 0.03
C LEU A 69 -15.77 1.32 -1.45
N ASP A 70 -14.68 1.56 -2.19
CA ASP A 70 -14.57 1.20 -3.62
C ASP A 70 -14.80 -0.30 -3.90
N ASN A 71 -14.52 -1.17 -2.92
CA ASN A 71 -14.73 -2.62 -3.04
C ASN A 71 -16.17 -3.04 -2.72
N GLY A 72 -17.07 -2.09 -2.45
CA GLY A 72 -18.47 -2.33 -2.08
C GLY A 72 -18.69 -2.58 -0.59
N ASN A 73 -17.64 -2.69 0.23
CA ASN A 73 -17.77 -2.87 1.68
C ASN A 73 -18.18 -1.56 2.36
N TYR A 74 -18.72 -1.67 3.58
CA TYR A 74 -18.97 -0.52 4.45
C TYR A 74 -17.92 -0.44 5.55
N ALA A 75 -17.20 0.67 5.62
CA ALA A 75 -16.44 1.08 6.79
C ALA A 75 -17.37 1.83 7.75
N ILE A 76 -17.51 1.31 8.96
CA ILE A 76 -18.36 1.86 10.01
C ILE A 76 -17.47 2.29 11.17
N ASP A 77 -17.59 3.55 11.56
CA ASP A 77 -17.03 4.05 12.80
C ASP A 77 -18.15 4.13 13.84
N TRP A 78 -18.01 3.41 14.94
CA TRP A 78 -19.00 3.38 16.01
C TRP A 78 -18.86 4.55 17.00
N GLY A 79 -17.85 5.40 16.80
CA GLY A 79 -17.57 6.53 17.67
C GLY A 79 -17.04 6.08 19.03
N GLY A 80 -17.86 6.22 20.07
CA GLY A 80 -17.56 5.74 21.41
C GLY A 80 -17.91 6.69 22.55
N ILE A 81 -18.54 7.85 22.26
CA ILE A 81 -19.03 8.72 23.33
C ILE A 81 -20.05 7.95 24.18
N GLY A 82 -19.79 7.88 25.49
CA GLY A 82 -20.64 7.19 26.47
C GLY A 82 -20.29 5.71 26.68
N GLN A 83 -19.38 5.13 25.91
CA GLN A 83 -19.03 3.70 25.98
C GLN A 83 -17.53 3.47 25.66
N PRO A 84 -16.64 3.45 26.67
CA PRO A 84 -15.19 3.42 26.45
C PRO A 84 -14.62 2.05 26.01
N LEU A 85 -15.45 1.01 25.89
CA LEU A 85 -15.02 -0.36 25.55
C LEU A 85 -15.85 -0.94 24.40
N MET A 86 -15.91 -0.23 23.26
CA MET A 86 -16.49 -0.74 22.02
C MET A 86 -15.47 -0.69 20.87
N PRO A 87 -15.61 -1.54 19.84
CA PRO A 87 -14.83 -1.35 18.61
C PRO A 87 -15.11 0.04 18.07
N PHE A 88 -14.06 0.76 17.68
CA PHE A 88 -14.25 2.05 17.03
C PHE A 88 -14.53 1.85 15.54
N TYR A 89 -13.98 0.81 14.91
CA TYR A 89 -14.12 0.56 13.49
C TYR A 89 -14.53 -0.87 13.18
N THR A 90 -15.47 -1.03 12.25
CA THR A 90 -15.84 -2.31 11.67
C THR A 90 -15.96 -2.18 10.15
N GLU A 91 -15.34 -3.09 9.39
CA GLU A 91 -15.59 -3.24 7.95
C GLU A 91 -16.54 -4.41 7.70
N ILE A 92 -17.62 -4.16 6.96
CA ILE A 92 -18.66 -5.12 6.66
C ILE A 92 -18.74 -5.37 5.16
N ASP A 93 -18.78 -6.64 4.76
CA ASP A 93 -19.22 -7.05 3.44
C ASP A 93 -20.77 -7.07 3.43
N PRO A 94 -21.44 -6.16 2.70
CA PRO A 94 -22.90 -6.08 2.70
C PRO A 94 -23.58 -7.26 2.00
N GLN A 95 -22.87 -8.01 1.15
CA GLN A 95 -23.47 -9.15 0.42
C GLN A 95 -23.66 -10.35 1.34
N THR A 96 -22.69 -10.57 2.23
CA THR A 96 -22.69 -11.70 3.19
C THR A 96 -23.07 -11.28 4.60
N SER A 97 -23.19 -9.97 4.86
CA SER A 97 -23.32 -9.38 6.20
C SER A 97 -22.20 -9.79 7.17
N SER A 98 -21.04 -10.15 6.64
CA SER A 98 -19.91 -10.65 7.42
C SER A 98 -18.93 -9.54 7.80
N LYS A 99 -18.33 -9.70 8.97
CA LYS A 99 -17.29 -8.80 9.48
C LYS A 99 -15.95 -9.13 8.83
N VAL A 100 -15.39 -8.18 8.09
CA VAL A 100 -14.09 -8.30 7.40
C VAL A 100 -12.95 -7.87 8.33
N LEU A 101 -13.17 -6.79 9.08
CA LEU A 101 -12.20 -6.24 10.02
C LEU A 101 -12.94 -5.61 11.20
N GLU A 102 -12.36 -5.72 12.40
CA GLU A 102 -12.78 -4.97 13.57
C GLU A 102 -11.56 -4.43 14.30
N MET A 103 -11.63 -3.18 14.72
CA MET A 103 -10.59 -2.53 15.50
C MET A 103 -11.18 -1.84 16.71
N GLN A 104 -10.49 -1.99 17.83
CA GLN A 104 -10.83 -1.36 19.10
C GLN A 104 -9.59 -0.66 19.66
N PHE A 105 -9.77 0.55 20.19
CA PHE A 105 -8.72 1.19 20.95
C PHE A 105 -8.56 0.50 22.31
N VAL A 106 -7.31 0.34 22.76
CA VAL A 106 -7.05 0.00 24.17
C VAL A 106 -7.54 1.13 25.08
N HIS A 107 -7.27 2.37 24.67
CA HIS A 107 -7.78 3.60 25.30
C HIS A 107 -8.11 4.62 24.21
N GLY A 108 -9.28 5.22 24.29
CA GLY A 108 -9.69 6.30 23.40
C GLY A 108 -11.05 6.06 22.77
N LEU A 109 -11.58 7.12 22.16
CA LEU A 109 -12.85 7.14 21.45
C LEU A 109 -12.61 7.71 20.06
N SER A 110 -13.45 7.34 19.11
CA SER A 110 -13.42 7.93 17.78
C SER A 110 -14.46 9.05 17.64
N TYR A 111 -14.06 10.11 16.95
CA TYR A 111 -15.01 11.10 16.43
C TYR A 111 -15.54 10.66 15.05
N ARG A 112 -14.62 10.17 14.20
CA ARG A 112 -14.85 9.72 12.83
C ARG A 112 -13.67 8.87 12.41
N ALA A 113 -13.93 7.78 11.70
CA ALA A 113 -12.91 7.01 10.99
C ALA A 113 -13.25 6.94 9.49
N THR A 114 -12.22 7.03 8.65
CA THR A 114 -12.36 6.91 7.20
C THR A 114 -11.26 6.00 6.67
N ARG A 115 -11.59 5.22 5.65
CA ARG A 115 -10.64 4.36 4.96
C ARG A 115 -10.43 4.88 3.55
N HIS A 116 -9.17 5.11 3.22
CA HIS A 116 -8.74 5.59 1.91
C HIS A 116 -7.62 4.72 1.38
N ARG A 117 -7.52 4.64 0.06
CA ARG A 117 -6.33 4.07 -0.57
C ARG A 117 -5.14 4.99 -0.27
N TRP A 118 -4.13 4.44 0.39
CA TRP A 118 -2.89 5.16 0.60
C TRP A 118 -1.97 4.98 -0.61
N GLN A 119 -1.64 6.09 -1.26
CA GLN A 119 -0.63 6.15 -2.31
C GLN A 119 0.58 6.92 -1.80
N GLY A 120 1.69 6.21 -1.60
CA GLY A 120 2.94 6.80 -1.18
C GLY A 120 3.87 7.02 -2.38
N LYS A 121 4.35 8.26 -2.54
CA LYS A 121 5.33 8.69 -3.54
C LYS A 121 6.46 9.44 -2.84
N PRO A 122 7.43 8.72 -2.25
CA PRO A 122 8.55 9.35 -1.54
C PRO A 122 9.35 10.27 -2.47
N ALA A 123 9.85 11.38 -1.92
CA ALA A 123 10.73 12.29 -2.67
C ALA A 123 12.13 11.69 -2.87
N GLU A 124 12.61 10.94 -1.87
CA GLU A 124 13.88 10.23 -1.89
C GLU A 124 13.85 9.06 -2.89
N PRO A 125 14.99 8.71 -3.52
CA PRO A 125 15.09 7.54 -4.37
C PRO A 125 15.01 6.24 -3.56
N PRO A 126 14.81 5.09 -4.23
CA PRO A 126 15.00 3.79 -3.59
C PRO A 126 16.43 3.61 -3.09
N THR A 127 16.58 2.81 -2.05
CA THR A 127 17.88 2.42 -1.51
C THR A 127 18.33 1.14 -2.19
N LEU A 128 19.57 1.12 -2.68
CA LEU A 128 20.28 -0.06 -3.17
C LEU A 128 21.49 -0.31 -2.29
N MET A 129 21.69 -1.56 -1.88
CA MET A 129 22.84 -1.99 -1.09
C MET A 129 23.40 -3.31 -1.61
N VAL A 130 24.69 -3.52 -1.38
CA VAL A 130 25.36 -4.79 -1.60
C VAL A 130 25.38 -5.53 -0.27
N ALA A 131 24.79 -6.71 -0.21
CA ALA A 131 24.90 -7.61 0.93
C ALA A 131 25.87 -8.74 0.57
N ASN A 132 26.88 -8.96 1.42
CA ASN A 132 27.70 -10.15 1.33
C ASN A 132 26.96 -11.28 2.05
N GLN A 133 26.66 -12.37 1.36
CA GLN A 133 26.17 -13.59 1.99
C GLN A 133 27.30 -14.19 2.84
N ASP A 134 27.43 -13.75 4.09
CA ASP A 134 28.18 -14.50 5.08
C ASP A 134 27.35 -15.75 5.43
N ASN A 135 27.75 -16.90 4.90
CA ASN A 135 27.31 -18.20 5.41
C ASN A 135 27.90 -18.41 6.82
N GLY A 136 27.39 -17.68 7.83
CA GLY A 136 27.67 -17.94 9.23
C GLY A 136 28.10 -16.72 10.06
N SER A 137 27.18 -16.32 10.96
CA SER A 137 27.41 -15.73 12.28
C SER A 137 28.25 -14.45 12.43
N GLY A 138 27.58 -13.40 12.90
CA GLY A 138 28.14 -12.47 13.88
C GLY A 138 28.79 -11.22 13.31
N HIS A 139 28.76 -10.17 14.13
CA HIS A 139 29.31 -8.85 13.85
C HIS A 139 30.74 -8.92 13.30
N GLY A 140 30.95 -8.37 12.10
CA GLY A 140 32.28 -8.00 11.62
C GLY A 140 33.02 -9.01 10.74
N SER A 141 32.33 -9.77 9.90
CA SER A 141 33.00 -10.51 8.82
C SER A 141 33.49 -9.55 7.75
N THR A 142 34.80 -9.54 7.53
CA THR A 142 35.49 -8.88 6.40
C THR A 142 35.67 -9.82 5.21
N ALA A 143 35.05 -11.00 5.24
CA ALA A 143 35.12 -11.94 4.13
C ALA A 143 34.20 -11.46 2.99
N VAL A 144 34.76 -11.29 1.80
CA VAL A 144 33.99 -11.01 0.60
C VAL A 144 33.27 -12.30 0.21
N ALA A 145 31.94 -12.26 0.23
CA ALA A 145 31.13 -13.38 -0.26
C ALA A 145 31.51 -13.67 -1.72
N THR A 146 31.65 -14.95 -2.08
CA THR A 146 31.96 -15.37 -3.46
C THR A 146 30.87 -14.99 -4.46
N SER A 147 29.68 -14.61 -3.98
CA SER A 147 28.57 -14.07 -4.79
C SER A 147 27.72 -13.13 -3.92
N PRO A 148 28.05 -11.83 -3.86
CA PRO A 148 27.21 -10.87 -3.13
C PRO A 148 25.81 -10.78 -3.74
N SER A 149 24.83 -10.32 -2.96
CA SER A 149 23.48 -9.99 -3.43
C SER A 149 23.27 -8.49 -3.46
N LEU A 150 22.50 -8.03 -4.44
CA LEU A 150 21.94 -6.68 -4.44
C LEU A 150 20.62 -6.72 -3.68
N HIS A 151 20.47 -5.85 -2.69
CA HIS A 151 19.24 -5.66 -1.92
C HIS A 151 18.71 -4.26 -2.17
N PHE A 152 17.41 -4.14 -2.40
CA PHE A 152 16.79 -2.87 -2.68
C PHE A 152 15.37 -2.77 -2.14
N SER A 153 15.04 -1.57 -1.69
CA SER A 153 13.74 -1.23 -1.15
C SER A 153 13.45 0.26 -1.34
N TRP A 154 12.17 0.62 -1.32
CA TRP A 154 11.74 2.02 -1.38
C TRP A 154 10.72 2.31 -0.29
N ASN A 155 11.22 2.72 0.88
CA ASN A 155 10.37 2.96 2.04
C ASN A 155 9.33 4.04 1.75
N GLY A 156 8.07 3.75 2.05
CA GLY A 156 6.94 4.65 1.84
C GLY A 156 6.39 4.66 0.41
N ALA A 157 7.00 3.97 -0.56
CA ALA A 157 6.43 3.84 -1.90
C ALA A 157 5.42 2.69 -1.95
N THR A 158 4.20 2.95 -2.45
CA THR A 158 3.15 1.92 -2.50
C THR A 158 2.81 1.45 -3.91
N GLY A 159 3.32 2.13 -4.94
CA GLY A 159 3.04 1.83 -6.34
C GLY A 159 4.04 0.92 -7.05
N VAL A 160 5.07 0.41 -6.37
CA VAL A 160 6.11 -0.42 -6.99
C VAL A 160 5.55 -1.82 -7.29
N VAL A 161 5.70 -2.27 -8.53
CA VAL A 161 5.29 -3.61 -9.00
C VAL A 161 6.47 -4.47 -9.45
N GLY A 162 7.63 -3.85 -9.69
CA GLY A 162 8.86 -4.53 -10.05
C GLY A 162 10.03 -3.57 -10.04
N TRP A 163 11.18 -4.08 -10.46
CA TRP A 163 12.45 -3.38 -10.46
C TRP A 163 13.19 -3.65 -11.76
N GLU A 164 13.81 -2.62 -12.32
CA GLU A 164 14.90 -2.81 -13.27
C GLU A 164 16.21 -2.74 -12.50
N VAL A 165 16.99 -3.83 -12.56
CA VAL A 165 18.36 -3.89 -12.05
C VAL A 165 19.29 -3.61 -13.21
N LEU A 166 19.96 -2.45 -13.17
CA LEU A 166 20.87 -1.98 -14.19
C LEU A 166 22.32 -2.23 -13.78
N VAL A 167 23.15 -2.51 -14.78
CA VAL A 167 24.59 -2.58 -14.65
C VAL A 167 25.25 -1.69 -15.69
N GLY A 168 26.30 -1.00 -15.28
CA GLY A 168 27.09 -0.12 -16.13
C GLY A 168 28.59 -0.28 -15.88
N GLU A 169 29.36 0.21 -16.83
CA GLU A 169 30.82 0.19 -16.79
C GLU A 169 31.36 1.05 -15.63
N ARG A 170 30.89 2.30 -15.53
CA ARG A 170 31.31 3.26 -14.50
C ARG A 170 30.23 4.29 -14.22
N GLU A 171 30.37 5.00 -13.11
CA GLU A 171 29.43 6.05 -12.70
C GLU A 171 29.37 7.19 -13.74
N GLY A 172 28.16 7.72 -13.96
CA GLY A 172 27.92 8.81 -14.91
C GLY A 172 27.79 8.38 -16.38
N VAL A 173 28.01 7.11 -16.72
CA VAL A 173 27.75 6.56 -18.06
C VAL A 173 26.32 6.00 -18.12
N PRO A 174 25.54 6.27 -19.18
CA PRO A 174 24.21 5.69 -19.33
C PRO A 174 24.24 4.16 -19.29
N MET A 175 23.43 3.57 -18.40
CA MET A 175 23.28 2.11 -18.28
C MET A 175 22.17 1.61 -19.21
N THR A 176 22.50 0.74 -20.14
CA THR A 176 21.55 0.14 -21.10
C THR A 176 21.27 -1.33 -20.81
N VAL A 177 22.17 -1.99 -20.08
CA VAL A 177 22.08 -3.40 -19.73
C VAL A 177 21.30 -3.54 -18.42
N THR A 178 20.20 -4.29 -18.45
CA THR A 178 19.25 -4.36 -17.32
C THR A 178 18.53 -5.71 -17.27
N ARG A 179 18.00 -6.04 -16.09
CA ARG A 179 17.07 -7.16 -15.88
C ARG A 179 15.88 -6.73 -15.06
N HIS A 180 14.69 -7.15 -15.49
CA HIS A 180 13.47 -7.00 -14.71
C HIS A 180 13.43 -8.04 -13.58
N VAL A 181 13.18 -7.57 -12.37
CA VAL A 181 12.92 -8.37 -11.17
C VAL A 181 11.52 -8.03 -10.66
N GLU A 182 10.65 -9.02 -10.55
CA GLU A 182 9.31 -8.83 -9.96
C GLU A 182 9.42 -8.47 -8.47
N ARG A 183 8.59 -7.55 -8.02
CA ARG A 183 8.50 -7.23 -6.59
C ARG A 183 7.73 -8.34 -5.87
N LYS A 184 8.35 -8.92 -4.84
CA LYS A 184 7.72 -9.97 -4.02
C LYS A 184 7.55 -9.57 -2.56
N HIS A 185 8.42 -8.69 -2.07
CA HIS A 185 8.44 -8.29 -0.66
C HIS A 185 8.53 -6.76 -0.49
N PHE A 186 8.78 -6.33 0.75
CA PHE A 186 9.12 -4.93 1.03
C PHE A 186 10.55 -4.60 0.59
N GLU A 187 11.48 -5.50 0.90
CA GLU A 187 12.85 -5.50 0.39
C GLU A 187 13.01 -6.71 -0.53
N ASP A 188 13.40 -6.45 -1.76
CA ASP A 188 13.73 -7.49 -2.72
C ASP A 188 15.24 -7.54 -2.92
N GLY A 189 15.72 -8.66 -3.44
CA GLY A 189 17.11 -8.80 -3.79
C GLY A 189 17.33 -9.84 -4.85
N VAL A 190 18.51 -9.78 -5.47
CA VAL A 190 18.96 -10.71 -6.49
C VAL A 190 20.44 -11.04 -6.26
N SER A 191 20.80 -12.33 -6.38
CA SER A 191 22.20 -12.71 -6.30
C SER A 191 22.94 -12.23 -7.53
N THR A 192 24.15 -11.70 -7.36
CA THR A 192 25.01 -11.33 -8.51
C THR A 192 25.41 -12.54 -9.35
N SER A 193 25.35 -13.76 -8.79
CA SER A 193 25.54 -14.99 -9.55
C SER A 193 24.44 -15.23 -10.60
N GLU A 194 23.24 -14.68 -10.37
CA GLU A 194 22.14 -14.66 -11.35
C GLU A 194 22.32 -13.53 -12.37
N LEU A 195 23.32 -12.66 -12.18
CA LEU A 195 23.59 -11.50 -13.01
C LEU A 195 24.89 -11.51 -13.81
N VAL A 196 25.51 -12.68 -13.95
CA VAL A 196 26.78 -12.84 -14.67
C VAL A 196 26.64 -12.44 -16.15
N ASP A 197 25.54 -12.80 -16.78
CA ASP A 197 25.22 -12.47 -18.18
C ASP A 197 25.20 -10.95 -18.44
N LEU A 198 24.65 -10.18 -17.49
CA LEU A 198 24.62 -8.72 -17.53
C LEU A 198 26.03 -8.12 -17.42
N VAL A 199 26.86 -8.66 -16.53
CA VAL A 199 28.27 -8.22 -16.36
C VAL A 199 29.09 -8.52 -17.61
N GLU A 200 28.94 -9.72 -18.20
CA GLU A 200 29.60 -10.09 -19.44
C GLU A 200 29.18 -9.19 -20.60
N ALA A 201 27.89 -8.87 -20.73
CA ALA A 201 27.40 -7.94 -21.74
C ALA A 201 28.04 -6.55 -21.63
N VAL A 202 28.18 -6.00 -20.41
CA VAL A 202 28.85 -4.71 -20.21
C VAL A 202 30.34 -4.81 -20.56
N ARG A 203 31.05 -5.85 -20.11
CA ARG A 203 32.49 -6.01 -20.40
C ARG A 203 32.77 -6.12 -21.90
N ASN A 204 31.98 -6.92 -22.61
CA ASN A 204 32.12 -7.07 -24.07
C ASN A 204 31.89 -5.73 -24.80
N SER A 205 30.94 -4.91 -24.33
CA SER A 205 30.71 -3.58 -24.92
C SER A 205 31.82 -2.57 -24.62
N ALA A 206 32.50 -2.69 -23.47
CA ALA A 206 33.57 -1.80 -23.07
C ALA A 206 34.87 -2.08 -23.84
N GLU A 207 35.21 -3.35 -24.07
CA GLU A 207 36.40 -3.77 -24.83
C GLU A 207 36.38 -3.27 -26.29
N GLU A 208 35.19 -3.10 -26.88
CA GLU A 208 35.02 -2.51 -28.22
C GLU A 208 35.29 -0.98 -28.24
N SER A 209 35.21 -0.31 -27.08
CA SER A 209 35.16 1.16 -27.00
C SER A 209 36.50 1.82 -26.64
N GLU A 210 37.38 1.19 -25.85
CA GLU A 210 38.76 1.63 -25.60
C GLU A 210 39.49 0.53 -24.78
N GLY A 211 40.73 0.19 -25.13
CA GLY A 211 41.48 -0.98 -24.61
C GLY A 211 41.94 -0.92 -23.14
N SER A 212 41.08 -0.47 -22.22
CA SER A 212 41.28 -0.54 -20.77
C SER A 212 40.29 -1.53 -20.17
N ALA A 213 40.79 -2.53 -19.44
CA ALA A 213 39.95 -3.38 -18.60
C ALA A 213 39.41 -2.52 -17.43
N ALA A 214 38.33 -1.77 -17.68
CA ALA A 214 37.70 -0.94 -16.68
C ALA A 214 37.21 -1.80 -15.50
N GLU A 215 37.31 -1.26 -14.29
CA GLU A 215 36.71 -1.81 -13.06
C GLU A 215 35.17 -1.80 -13.18
N CYS A 216 34.62 -2.66 -14.02
CA CYS A 216 33.20 -2.99 -14.00
C CYS A 216 32.93 -3.81 -12.71
N CYS A 217 31.82 -3.59 -12.00
CA CYS A 217 30.60 -2.93 -12.47
C CYS A 217 29.93 -2.04 -11.42
N VAL A 218 29.29 -0.98 -11.92
CA VAL A 218 28.42 -0.08 -11.16
C VAL A 218 26.97 -0.51 -11.35
N TRP A 219 26.24 -0.62 -10.25
CA TRP A 219 24.86 -1.11 -10.21
C TRP A 219 23.91 -0.01 -9.79
N GLN A 220 22.71 -0.04 -10.36
CA GLN A 220 21.61 0.86 -10.01
C GLN A 220 20.28 0.09 -10.08
N VAL A 221 19.28 0.52 -9.34
CA VAL A 221 17.91 0.02 -9.51
C VAL A 221 16.94 1.14 -9.82
N VAL A 222 15.96 0.83 -10.67
CA VAL A 222 14.86 1.72 -11.02
C VAL A 222 13.55 1.01 -10.70
N PRO A 223 12.66 1.59 -9.88
CA PRO A 223 11.40 0.96 -9.55
C PRO A 223 10.44 1.10 -10.73
N LEU A 224 9.73 0.02 -11.05
CA LEU A 224 8.66 -0.01 -12.03
C LEU A 224 7.33 0.20 -11.31
N MET A 225 6.55 1.17 -11.76
CA MET A 225 5.32 1.61 -11.11
C MET A 225 4.09 0.95 -11.75
N ALA A 226 3.04 0.76 -10.95
CA ALA A 226 1.78 0.15 -11.38
C ALA A 226 1.07 0.90 -12.52
N ASP A 227 1.37 2.19 -12.71
CA ASP A 227 0.87 3.02 -13.81
C ASP A 227 1.70 2.90 -15.10
N GLY A 228 2.69 2.01 -15.14
CA GLY A 228 3.57 1.79 -16.28
C GLY A 228 4.76 2.75 -16.35
N THR A 229 4.89 3.70 -15.41
CA THR A 229 6.03 4.62 -15.37
C THR A 229 7.22 4.02 -14.63
N LYS A 230 8.41 4.61 -14.83
CA LYS A 230 9.61 4.33 -14.04
C LYS A 230 9.72 5.38 -12.93
N GLY A 231 10.06 4.96 -11.72
CA GLY A 231 10.35 5.88 -10.62
C GLY A 231 11.77 6.43 -10.69
N LYS A 232 12.18 7.15 -9.64
CA LYS A 232 13.54 7.69 -9.54
C LYS A 232 14.55 6.54 -9.41
N PRO A 233 15.69 6.58 -10.14
CA PRO A 233 16.77 5.62 -9.94
C PRO A 233 17.37 5.73 -8.53
N SER A 234 17.88 4.62 -8.00
CA SER A 234 18.67 4.61 -6.76
C SER A 234 20.00 5.36 -6.93
N ASN A 235 20.68 5.63 -5.82
CA ASN A 235 22.13 5.85 -5.88
C ASN A 235 22.82 4.59 -6.44
N THR A 236 23.96 4.78 -7.07
CA THR A 236 24.77 3.68 -7.60
C THR A 236 25.60 3.01 -6.52
N VAL A 237 25.84 1.71 -6.66
CA VAL A 237 26.77 0.95 -5.81
C VAL A 237 27.78 0.19 -6.69
N THR A 238 29.00 0.03 -6.21
CA THR A 238 30.04 -0.73 -6.90
C THR A 238 30.35 -2.00 -6.13
N ILE A 239 30.47 -3.11 -6.84
CA ILE A 239 30.98 -4.36 -6.27
C ILE A 239 32.43 -4.51 -6.73
N ARG A 240 33.37 -4.39 -5.80
CA ARG A 240 34.80 -4.57 -6.11
C ARG A 240 35.10 -6.07 -6.14
N SER A 241 35.54 -6.59 -7.29
CA SER A 241 36.23 -7.87 -7.35
C SER A 241 37.61 -7.70 -6.74
N THR A 242 37.91 -8.43 -5.66
CA THR A 242 39.28 -8.55 -5.14
C THR A 242 40.11 -9.50 -5.98
#